data_AF-A0A8J4VQY9-F1
#
_entry.id   AF-A0A8J4VQY9-F1
#
_cell.length_a   1.000
_cell.length_b   1.000
_cell.length_c   1.000
_cell.angle_alpha   90.00
_cell.angle_beta   90.00
_cell.angle_gamma   90.00
#
_symmetry.space_group_name_H-M   'P 1'
#
loop_
_entity.id
_entity.type
_entity.pdbx_description
1 polymer ?
#
loop_
_entity_poly.entity_id
_entity_poly.type
_entity_poly.pdbx_seq_one_letter_code
_entity_poly.pdbx_strand_id
1 'polypeptide(L)'
;MILPLFFIFCLFSSSHAAVQDFCVGDLKAPQGPAGYSCKDPSKVTVNDFVFSGLGIPGNTSNLIKAAVTPAFAAQFPGVNGLDISSARLDLAPGGVVPFHTHPGGSEILVVVQGRICAGFVSSANTVYFKTLKKGDIMVFPQGLLHFQINAGGSVAIAFVSFSSASPGLQILDYALFGNNLPTELVAATTFLDAAQIKKLKGVLGGTG
;
A
#
# COMPACT_ATOMS: atom_id res chain seq x y z
N MET A 1 46.98 11.30 -27.45
CA MET A 1 46.28 12.13 -26.44
C MET A 1 44.81 11.73 -26.48
N ILE A 2 44.42 10.82 -25.59
CA ILE A 2 43.04 10.28 -25.52
C ILE A 2 42.30 11.14 -24.50
N LEU A 3 41.29 11.88 -24.96
CA LEU A 3 40.44 12.69 -24.10
C LEU A 3 39.31 11.79 -23.54
N PRO A 4 39.21 11.57 -22.22
CA PRO A 4 38.11 10.79 -21.68
C PRO A 4 36.85 11.67 -21.72
N LEU A 5 35.86 11.26 -22.51
CA LEU A 5 34.55 11.89 -22.57
C LEU A 5 33.81 11.55 -21.27
N PHE A 6 33.80 12.48 -20.32
CA PHE A 6 33.04 12.35 -19.08
C PHE A 6 31.54 12.50 -19.41
N PHE A 7 30.83 11.38 -19.57
CA PHE A 7 29.37 11.37 -19.69
C PHE A 7 28.77 11.66 -18.30
N ILE A 8 28.49 12.93 -18.01
CA ILE A 8 27.71 13.33 -16.84
C ILE A 8 26.26 12.92 -17.11
N PHE A 9 25.85 11.80 -16.53
CA PHE A 9 24.44 11.40 -16.48
C PHE A 9 23.75 12.31 -15.45
N CYS A 10 23.18 13.42 -15.89
CA CYS A 10 22.28 14.21 -15.05
C CYS A 10 21.00 13.38 -14.85
N LEU A 11 20.88 12.72 -13.70
CA LEU A 11 19.64 12.11 -13.24
C LEU A 11 18.67 13.25 -12.85
N PHE A 12 17.88 13.72 -13.81
CA PHE A 12 16.75 14.59 -13.52
C PHE A 12 15.60 13.72 -13.00
N SER A 13 15.43 13.67 -11.67
CA SER A 13 14.17 13.24 -11.08
C SER A 13 13.21 14.40 -11.16
N SER A 14 12.32 14.39 -12.15
CA SER A 14 11.27 15.39 -12.32
C SER A 14 9.93 14.74 -12.00
N SER A 15 9.39 14.99 -10.80
CA SER A 15 7.95 14.84 -10.62
C SER A 15 7.29 15.90 -11.51
N HIS A 16 6.34 15.50 -12.35
CA HIS A 16 5.70 16.43 -13.30
C HIS A 16 4.92 17.55 -12.58
N ALA A 17 4.51 17.32 -11.33
CA ALA A 17 3.94 18.35 -10.46
C ALA A 17 4.97 19.37 -9.94
N ALA A 18 6.28 19.16 -10.10
CA ALA A 18 7.26 20.18 -9.73
C ALA A 18 7.27 21.38 -10.72
N VAL A 19 6.66 21.23 -11.90
CA VAL A 19 6.62 22.27 -12.96
C VAL A 19 5.25 22.99 -13.04
N GLN A 20 4.20 22.43 -12.43
CA GLN A 20 2.82 22.95 -12.43
C GLN A 20 2.21 22.71 -11.04
N ASP A 21 1.40 23.63 -10.53
CA ASP A 21 0.84 23.53 -9.16
C ASP A 21 0.14 22.19 -8.85
N PHE A 22 -0.52 21.60 -9.86
CA PHE A 22 -1.20 20.31 -9.74
C PHE A 22 -1.38 19.60 -11.09
N CYS A 23 -1.64 18.29 -11.04
CA CYS A 23 -2.04 17.48 -12.18
C CYS A 23 -3.13 16.49 -11.75
N VAL A 24 -4.39 16.95 -11.64
CA VAL A 24 -5.52 16.07 -11.32
C VAL A 24 -5.59 14.96 -12.36
N GLY A 25 -5.54 13.69 -11.93
CA GLY A 25 -5.51 12.55 -12.85
C GLY A 25 -6.80 12.42 -13.68
N ASP A 26 -6.66 12.23 -14.98
CA ASP A 26 -7.77 11.85 -15.87
C ASP A 26 -7.96 10.34 -15.83
N LEU A 27 -8.93 9.89 -15.03
CA LEU A 27 -9.27 8.48 -14.90
C LEU A 27 -9.87 7.85 -16.16
N LYS A 28 -10.21 8.64 -17.19
CA LYS A 28 -10.70 8.12 -18.49
C LYS A 28 -9.55 7.79 -19.44
N ALA A 29 -8.37 8.35 -19.20
CA ALA A 29 -7.18 8.06 -19.98
C ALA A 29 -6.48 6.79 -19.46
N PRO A 30 -5.71 6.07 -20.31
CA PRO A 30 -4.87 4.98 -19.84
C PRO A 30 -3.87 5.46 -18.78
N GLN A 31 -3.69 4.65 -17.74
CA GLN A 31 -2.64 4.87 -16.75
C GLN A 31 -1.28 4.43 -17.30
N GLY A 32 -0.26 5.28 -17.14
CA GLY A 32 1.13 4.99 -17.48
C GLY A 32 1.98 4.70 -16.24
N PRO A 33 3.28 4.38 -16.44
CA PRO A 33 4.22 4.14 -15.34
C PRO A 33 4.47 5.39 -14.46
N ALA A 34 4.17 6.58 -14.97
CA ALA A 34 4.24 7.85 -14.23
C ALA A 34 2.92 8.24 -13.53
N GLY A 35 1.89 7.40 -13.59
CA GLY A 35 0.55 7.73 -13.11
C GLY A 35 -0.43 8.07 -14.24
N TYR A 36 -1.41 8.93 -13.95
CA TYR A 36 -2.43 9.35 -14.91
C TYR A 36 -2.00 10.62 -15.65
N SER A 37 -2.40 10.75 -16.91
CA SER A 37 -2.40 12.02 -17.62
C SER A 37 -3.25 13.06 -16.88
N CYS A 38 -2.93 14.35 -17.01
CA CYS A 38 -3.69 15.40 -16.33
C CYS A 38 -5.04 15.65 -17.02
N LYS A 39 -6.07 15.90 -16.21
CA LYS A 39 -7.34 16.48 -16.62
C LYS A 39 -7.10 17.88 -17.20
N ASP A 40 -7.92 18.27 -18.16
CA ASP A 40 -7.99 19.65 -18.67
C ASP A 40 -8.20 20.64 -17.50
N PRO A 41 -7.29 21.61 -17.27
CA PRO A 41 -7.39 22.57 -16.16
C PRO A 41 -8.71 23.35 -16.13
N SER A 42 -9.34 23.59 -17.29
CA SER A 42 -10.63 24.27 -17.38
C SER A 42 -11.80 23.45 -16.80
N LYS A 43 -11.60 22.14 -16.61
CA LYS A 43 -12.58 21.20 -16.04
C LYS A 43 -12.26 20.80 -14.60
N VAL A 44 -11.19 21.35 -14.01
CA VAL A 44 -10.82 21.13 -12.63
C VAL A 44 -11.67 22.01 -11.72
N THR A 45 -12.13 21.44 -10.61
CA THR A 45 -12.94 22.11 -9.60
C THR A 45 -12.44 21.78 -8.20
N VAL A 46 -12.92 22.51 -7.18
CA VAL A 46 -12.59 22.21 -5.77
C VAL A 46 -12.89 20.75 -5.38
N ASN A 47 -13.89 20.13 -5.99
CA ASN A 47 -14.26 18.75 -5.71
C ASN A 47 -13.19 17.74 -6.15
N ASP A 48 -12.32 18.09 -7.10
CA ASP A 48 -11.19 17.25 -7.50
C ASP A 48 -10.08 17.19 -6.42
N PHE A 49 -10.12 18.09 -5.44
CA PHE A 49 -9.15 18.20 -4.34
C PHE A 49 -9.71 17.74 -2.98
N VAL A 50 -10.92 17.19 -2.94
CA VAL A 50 -11.57 16.73 -1.71
C VAL A 50 -11.99 15.27 -1.85
N PHE A 51 -11.63 14.44 -0.88
CA PHE A 51 -12.04 13.04 -0.83
C PHE A 51 -12.72 12.70 0.50
N SER A 52 -14.03 12.46 0.45
CA SER A 52 -14.83 12.13 1.63
C SER A 52 -14.92 10.64 1.94
N GLY A 53 -14.38 9.77 1.06
CA GLY A 53 -14.53 8.32 1.19
C GLY A 53 -13.94 7.74 2.48
N LEU A 54 -12.92 8.39 3.04
CA LEU A 54 -12.30 8.02 4.30
C LEU A 54 -13.20 8.24 5.54
N GLY A 55 -14.29 8.99 5.41
CA GLY A 55 -15.28 9.18 6.47
C GLY A 55 -16.14 7.94 6.76
N ILE A 56 -16.15 6.95 5.85
CA ILE A 56 -17.05 5.80 5.89
C ILE A 56 -16.28 4.56 6.40
N PRO A 57 -16.75 3.87 7.45
CA PRO A 57 -16.17 2.61 7.89
C PRO A 57 -16.25 1.53 6.81
N GLY A 58 -15.15 0.80 6.60
CA GLY A 58 -15.13 -0.35 5.70
C GLY A 58 -15.83 -1.59 6.29
N ASN A 59 -16.24 -2.51 5.42
CA ASN A 59 -16.90 -3.75 5.84
C ASN A 59 -15.89 -4.79 6.37
N THR A 60 -15.90 -5.04 7.68
CA THR A 60 -15.03 -6.00 8.35
C THR A 60 -15.63 -7.41 8.48
N SER A 61 -16.80 -7.69 7.89
CA SER A 61 -17.43 -9.03 7.89
C SER A 61 -16.83 -9.91 6.80
N ASN A 62 -15.53 -10.19 6.89
CA ASN A 62 -14.75 -10.96 5.92
C ASN A 62 -13.69 -11.83 6.62
N LEU A 63 -12.95 -12.64 5.84
CA LEU A 63 -11.99 -13.62 6.36
C LEU A 63 -10.93 -13.01 7.28
N ILE A 64 -10.43 -11.82 6.95
CA ILE A 64 -9.37 -11.14 7.68
C ILE A 64 -9.91 -10.18 8.74
N LYS A 65 -11.23 -10.02 8.84
CA LYS A 65 -11.94 -9.13 9.77
C LYS A 65 -11.45 -7.68 9.74
N ALA A 66 -11.02 -7.23 8.56
CA ALA A 66 -10.40 -5.94 8.32
C ALA A 66 -10.88 -5.34 7.01
N ALA A 67 -10.84 -4.01 6.90
CA ALA A 67 -11.05 -3.29 5.66
C ALA A 67 -10.02 -2.18 5.51
N VAL A 68 -9.50 -2.02 4.28
CA VAL A 68 -8.62 -0.93 3.90
C VAL A 68 -9.32 -0.12 2.82
N THR A 69 -9.62 1.15 3.09
CA THR A 69 -10.25 2.06 2.14
C THR A 69 -9.19 3.01 1.58
N PRO A 70 -8.73 2.83 0.33
CA PRO A 70 -7.68 3.65 -0.26
C PRO A 70 -8.21 5.03 -0.73
N ALA A 71 -7.35 6.03 -0.61
CA ALA A 71 -7.46 7.35 -1.23
C ALA A 71 -6.19 7.59 -2.08
N PHE A 72 -5.91 6.65 -2.99
CA PHE A 72 -4.80 6.74 -3.96
C PHE A 72 -5.26 7.49 -5.21
N ALA A 73 -4.37 7.73 -6.17
CA ALA A 73 -4.72 8.45 -7.41
C ALA A 73 -5.93 7.84 -8.16
N ALA A 74 -6.16 6.54 -8.05
CA ALA A 74 -7.30 5.85 -8.67
C ALA A 74 -8.66 6.17 -8.00
N GLN A 75 -8.68 6.51 -6.70
CA GLN A 75 -9.89 6.89 -5.96
C GLN A 75 -10.00 8.40 -5.72
N PHE A 76 -8.85 9.06 -5.62
CA PHE A 76 -8.69 10.47 -5.35
C PHE A 76 -7.68 11.08 -6.34
N PRO A 77 -8.10 11.42 -7.57
CA PRO A 77 -7.19 11.87 -8.63
C PRO A 77 -6.46 13.17 -8.33
N GLY A 78 -6.92 13.95 -7.34
CA GLY A 78 -6.25 15.17 -6.88
C GLY A 78 -4.84 14.95 -6.33
N VAL A 79 -4.50 13.72 -5.90
CA VAL A 79 -3.13 13.41 -5.46
C VAL A 79 -2.17 13.00 -6.58
N ASN A 80 -2.65 12.87 -7.82
CA ASN A 80 -1.84 12.44 -8.94
C ASN A 80 -0.64 13.41 -9.16
N GLY A 81 0.56 12.82 -9.21
CA GLY A 81 1.82 13.56 -9.35
C GLY A 81 2.34 14.27 -8.09
N LEU A 82 1.62 14.24 -6.96
CA LEU A 82 2.02 14.93 -5.72
C LEU A 82 2.83 14.05 -4.74
N ASP A 83 3.08 12.78 -5.10
CA ASP A 83 3.83 11.81 -4.28
C ASP A 83 3.30 11.66 -2.84
N ILE A 84 1.99 11.85 -2.66
CA ILE A 84 1.30 11.62 -1.41
C ILE A 84 -0.01 10.88 -1.65
N SER A 85 -0.45 10.06 -0.70
CA SER A 85 -1.81 9.53 -0.67
C SER A 85 -2.17 9.09 0.75
N SER A 86 -3.39 8.61 0.95
CA SER A 86 -3.85 8.13 2.25
C SER A 86 -4.71 6.88 2.13
N ALA A 87 -4.94 6.19 3.24
CA ALA A 87 -5.98 5.18 3.37
C ALA A 87 -6.51 5.15 4.80
N ARG A 88 -7.69 4.54 4.97
CA ARG A 88 -8.29 4.23 6.27
C ARG A 88 -8.24 2.73 6.52
N LEU A 89 -7.93 2.35 7.75
CA LEU A 89 -7.99 0.99 8.25
C LEU A 89 -9.12 0.87 9.26
N ASP A 90 -10.03 -0.08 9.06
CA ASP A 90 -11.01 -0.51 10.04
C ASP A 90 -10.74 -1.98 10.39
N LEU A 91 -10.49 -2.26 11.67
CA LEU A 91 -10.17 -3.61 12.16
C LEU A 91 -11.18 -4.02 13.24
N ALA A 92 -11.98 -5.05 12.97
CA ALA A 92 -12.81 -5.67 14.01
C ALA A 92 -11.92 -6.42 15.04
N PRO A 93 -12.46 -6.87 16.19
CA PRO A 93 -11.67 -7.62 17.17
C PRO A 93 -10.97 -8.84 16.55
N GLY A 94 -9.65 -8.90 16.70
CA GLY A 94 -8.79 -9.90 16.09
C GLY A 94 -8.61 -9.77 14.57
N GLY A 95 -9.02 -8.65 13.97
CA GLY A 95 -8.80 -8.37 12.56
C GLY A 95 -7.36 -8.07 12.22
N VAL A 96 -6.98 -8.40 10.99
CA VAL A 96 -5.59 -8.43 10.53
C VAL A 96 -5.48 -7.81 9.15
N VAL A 97 -4.55 -6.90 8.98
CA VAL A 97 -3.93 -6.64 7.68
C VAL A 97 -2.68 -7.52 7.65
N PRO A 98 -2.68 -8.60 6.84
CA PRO A 98 -1.62 -9.61 6.85
C PRO A 98 -0.29 -9.04 6.37
N PHE A 99 0.77 -9.83 6.41
CA PHE A 99 2.06 -9.39 5.89
C PHE A 99 1.93 -8.88 4.44
N HIS A 100 2.32 -7.63 4.24
CA HIS A 100 2.26 -6.96 2.95
C HIS A 100 3.38 -5.93 2.81
N THR A 101 3.55 -5.43 1.59
CA THR A 101 4.53 -4.40 1.25
C THR A 101 3.95 -3.38 0.26
N HIS A 102 4.55 -2.20 0.27
CA HIS A 102 4.30 -1.09 -0.65
C HIS A 102 5.56 -0.82 -1.47
N PRO A 103 5.63 -1.28 -2.74
CA PRO A 103 6.79 -1.05 -3.58
C PRO A 103 7.00 0.43 -3.94
N GLY A 104 5.90 1.19 -3.99
CA GLY A 104 5.88 2.55 -4.52
C GLY A 104 6.10 3.66 -3.50
N GLY A 105 6.12 3.38 -2.19
CA GLY A 105 6.34 4.42 -1.18
C GLY A 105 6.43 3.89 0.25
N SER A 106 6.91 4.74 1.15
CA SER A 106 6.85 4.49 2.60
C SER A 106 5.46 4.81 3.14
N GLU A 107 5.10 4.22 4.28
CA GLU A 107 3.83 4.46 4.97
C GLU A 107 4.07 5.04 6.37
N ILE A 108 3.20 5.95 6.80
CA ILE A 108 3.08 6.33 8.21
C ILE A 108 1.64 6.10 8.67
N LEU A 109 1.47 5.36 9.77
CA LEU A 109 0.18 5.06 10.38
C LEU A 109 -0.03 5.94 11.61
N VAL A 110 -1.26 6.42 11.80
CA VAL A 110 -1.75 7.04 13.05
C VAL A 110 -2.97 6.29 13.56
N VAL A 111 -2.92 5.82 14.80
CA VAL A 111 -4.08 5.18 15.44
C VAL A 111 -5.03 6.25 15.95
N VAL A 112 -6.31 6.19 15.56
CA VAL A 112 -7.34 7.14 16.02
C VAL A 112 -8.34 6.51 16.98
N GLN A 113 -8.46 5.18 17.00
CA GLN A 113 -9.31 4.42 17.90
C GLN A 113 -8.73 3.02 18.17
N GLY A 114 -8.93 2.51 19.40
CA GLY A 114 -8.57 1.15 19.76
C GLY A 114 -7.06 0.94 19.96
N ARG A 115 -6.61 -0.30 19.73
CA ARG A 115 -5.23 -0.74 19.92
C ARG A 115 -4.80 -1.63 18.75
N ILE A 116 -3.67 -1.32 18.13
CA ILE A 116 -3.15 -2.03 16.98
C ILE A 116 -1.75 -2.52 17.30
N CYS A 117 -1.51 -3.83 17.28
CA CYS A 117 -0.17 -4.38 17.20
C CYS A 117 0.31 -4.25 15.76
N ALA A 118 1.29 -3.40 15.52
CA ALA A 118 1.86 -3.20 14.20
C ALA A 118 3.37 -3.43 14.24
N GLY A 119 3.92 -3.89 13.11
CA GLY A 119 5.34 -4.17 13.00
C GLY A 119 5.80 -4.41 11.58
N PHE A 120 7.12 -4.31 11.38
CA PHE A 120 7.78 -4.63 10.12
C PHE A 120 9.03 -5.48 10.35
N VAL A 121 9.48 -6.13 9.28
CA VAL A 121 10.73 -6.90 9.24
C VAL A 121 11.74 -6.14 8.38
N SER A 122 12.91 -5.85 8.93
CA SER A 122 13.99 -5.19 8.19
C SER A 122 14.62 -6.13 7.16
N SER A 123 15.40 -5.59 6.22
CA SER A 123 16.19 -6.38 5.27
C SER A 123 17.25 -7.26 5.93
N ALA A 124 17.62 -6.97 7.18
CA ALA A 124 18.47 -7.81 8.02
C ALA A 124 17.67 -8.84 8.84
N ASN A 125 16.39 -9.05 8.52
CA ASN A 125 15.45 -9.93 9.22
C ASN A 125 15.22 -9.57 10.70
N THR A 126 15.49 -8.32 11.10
CA THR A 126 15.18 -7.85 12.45
C THR A 126 13.70 -7.43 12.51
N VAL A 127 12.97 -7.94 13.50
CA VAL A 127 11.55 -7.64 13.69
C VAL A 127 11.40 -6.45 14.64
N TYR A 128 10.66 -5.44 14.19
CA TYR A 128 10.29 -4.27 15.00
C TYR A 128 8.77 -4.20 15.10
N PHE A 129 8.22 -4.35 16.31
CA PHE A 129 6.78 -4.27 16.52
C PHE A 129 6.42 -3.66 17.87
N LYS A 130 5.22 -3.09 17.95
CA LYS A 130 4.66 -2.53 19.18
C LYS A 130 3.14 -2.53 19.14
N THR A 131 2.50 -2.67 20.30
CA THR A 131 1.07 -2.34 20.42
C THR A 131 0.90 -0.84 20.58
N LEU A 132 0.41 -0.23 19.51
CA LEU A 132 0.07 1.18 19.38
C LEU A 132 -1.32 1.45 19.99
N LYS A 133 -1.48 2.60 20.63
CA LYS A 133 -2.77 3.13 21.15
C LYS A 133 -3.15 4.42 20.41
N LYS A 134 -4.38 4.89 20.60
CA LYS A 134 -4.85 6.18 20.05
C LYS A 134 -3.79 7.29 20.24
N GLY A 135 -3.44 7.96 19.15
CA GLY A 135 -2.45 9.03 19.09
C GLY A 135 -1.03 8.57 18.76
N ASP A 136 -0.71 7.28 18.90
CA ASP A 136 0.59 6.75 18.50
C ASP A 136 0.69 6.69 16.97
N ILE A 137 1.92 6.94 16.50
CA ILE A 137 2.31 6.80 15.10
C ILE A 137 3.36 5.71 14.91
N MET A 138 3.38 5.09 13.74
CA MET A 138 4.44 4.16 13.33
C MET A 138 4.77 4.34 11.85
N VAL A 139 6.05 4.31 11.52
CA VAL A 139 6.54 4.37 10.13
C VAL A 139 6.85 2.97 9.63
N PHE A 140 6.52 2.70 8.36
CA PHE A 140 6.89 1.51 7.63
C PHE A 140 7.72 1.93 6.40
N PRO A 141 9.02 1.61 6.38
CA PRO A 141 9.88 1.95 5.25
C PRO A 141 9.43 1.28 3.95
N GLN A 142 9.57 1.99 2.84
CA GLN A 142 9.22 1.51 1.49
C GLN A 142 9.77 0.11 1.22
N GLY A 143 8.92 -0.76 0.67
CA GLY A 143 9.29 -2.11 0.25
C GLY A 143 9.43 -3.14 1.39
N LEU A 144 9.39 -2.75 2.66
CA LEU A 144 9.51 -3.72 3.76
C LEU A 144 8.19 -4.41 4.08
N LEU A 145 8.26 -5.72 4.35
CA LEU A 145 7.12 -6.50 4.83
C LEU A 145 6.71 -6.04 6.22
N HIS A 146 5.43 -5.73 6.36
CA HIS A 146 4.85 -5.24 7.61
C HIS A 146 3.39 -5.71 7.75
N PHE A 147 2.82 -5.51 8.94
CA PHE A 147 1.49 -6.01 9.30
C PHE A 147 0.81 -5.11 10.34
N GLN A 148 -0.51 -5.23 10.44
CA GLN A 148 -1.30 -4.65 11.51
C GLN A 148 -2.31 -5.67 12.04
N ILE A 149 -2.41 -5.81 13.35
CA ILE A 149 -3.35 -6.70 14.02
C ILE A 149 -4.10 -5.90 15.08
N ASN A 150 -5.43 -5.99 15.10
CA ASN A 150 -6.20 -5.47 16.22
C ASN A 150 -5.88 -6.27 17.48
N ALA A 151 -5.20 -5.62 18.42
CA ALA A 151 -4.75 -6.20 19.69
C ALA A 151 -5.67 -5.85 20.86
N GLY A 152 -6.83 -5.23 20.58
CA GLY A 152 -7.87 -4.93 21.56
C GLY A 152 -9.07 -5.86 21.45
N GLY A 153 -10.02 -5.71 22.39
CA GLY A 153 -11.32 -6.39 22.36
C GLY A 153 -12.44 -5.62 21.64
N SER A 154 -12.12 -4.46 21.05
CA SER A 154 -13.05 -3.56 20.37
C SER A 154 -12.53 -3.20 18.99
N VAL A 155 -13.35 -2.56 18.16
CA VAL A 155 -12.91 -2.00 16.86
C VAL A 155 -11.71 -1.07 17.05
N ALA A 156 -10.72 -1.22 16.17
CA ALA A 156 -9.59 -0.31 16.04
C ALA A 156 -9.63 0.38 14.67
N ILE A 157 -9.28 1.67 14.65
CA ILE A 157 -9.29 2.51 13.45
C ILE A 157 -7.95 3.24 13.37
N ALA A 158 -7.36 3.26 12.19
CA ALA A 158 -6.17 4.03 11.89
C ALA A 158 -6.29 4.71 10.52
N PHE A 159 -5.54 5.78 10.35
CA PHE A 159 -5.29 6.37 9.04
C PHE A 159 -3.82 6.21 8.70
N VAL A 160 -3.54 6.03 7.43
CA VAL A 160 -2.20 5.90 6.91
C VAL A 160 -1.96 6.95 5.84
N SER A 161 -0.73 7.43 5.73
CA SER A 161 -0.29 8.31 4.65
C SER A 161 0.92 7.69 3.98
N PHE A 162 1.01 7.87 2.67
CA PHE A 162 2.08 7.28 1.86
C PHE A 162 2.89 8.36 1.18
N SER A 163 4.19 8.11 1.00
CA SER A 163 5.09 8.96 0.18
C SER A 163 4.96 8.65 -1.32
N SER A 164 3.74 8.39 -1.78
CA SER A 164 3.41 8.09 -3.18
C SER A 164 1.92 8.29 -3.42
N ALA A 165 1.56 8.79 -4.60
CA ALA A 165 0.16 8.87 -5.05
C ALA A 165 -0.44 7.48 -5.32
N SER A 166 0.41 6.48 -5.57
CA SER A 166 0.05 5.10 -5.89
C SER A 166 1.09 4.14 -5.27
N PRO A 167 1.06 3.90 -3.95
CA PRO A 167 2.09 3.12 -3.25
C PRO A 167 2.15 1.65 -3.66
N GLY A 168 1.13 1.15 -4.37
CA GLY A 168 0.93 -0.27 -4.65
C GLY A 168 0.55 -1.04 -3.39
N LEU A 169 0.21 -2.31 -3.52
CA LEU A 169 -0.03 -3.21 -2.38
C LEU A 169 0.26 -4.63 -2.84
N GLN A 170 1.17 -5.31 -2.17
CA GLN A 170 1.41 -6.73 -2.37
C GLN A 170 1.29 -7.45 -1.04
N ILE A 171 0.25 -8.27 -0.90
CA ILE A 171 0.06 -9.15 0.25
C ILE A 171 0.83 -10.44 -0.01
N LEU A 172 1.68 -10.83 0.94
CA LEU A 172 2.59 -11.97 0.82
C LEU A 172 1.84 -13.27 0.50
N ASP A 173 0.75 -13.54 1.21
CA ASP A 173 -0.01 -14.78 1.04
C ASP A 173 -0.68 -14.85 -0.35
N TYR A 174 -1.16 -13.73 -0.90
CA TYR A 174 -1.69 -13.70 -2.27
C TYR A 174 -0.57 -13.83 -3.31
N ALA A 175 0.62 -13.29 -3.03
CA ALA A 175 1.78 -13.43 -3.91
C ALA A 175 2.30 -14.89 -3.98
N LEU A 176 2.16 -15.66 -2.90
CA LEU A 176 2.58 -17.07 -2.86
C LEU A 176 1.48 -18.05 -3.28
N PHE A 177 0.23 -17.81 -2.84
CA PHE A 177 -0.84 -18.81 -2.92
C PHE A 177 -2.10 -18.33 -3.64
N GLY A 178 -2.28 -17.04 -3.90
CA GLY A 178 -3.50 -16.48 -4.50
C GLY A 178 -3.42 -16.32 -6.02
N ASN A 179 -2.56 -17.08 -6.70
CA ASN A 179 -2.27 -16.92 -8.13
C ASN A 179 -1.90 -18.26 -8.79
N ASN A 180 -1.35 -18.20 -10.01
CA ASN A 180 -0.95 -19.35 -10.83
C ASN A 180 0.53 -19.77 -10.67
N LEU A 181 1.25 -19.28 -9.65
CA LEU A 181 2.62 -19.71 -9.34
C LEU A 181 2.62 -21.22 -9.05
N PRO A 182 3.38 -22.05 -9.80
CA PRO A 182 3.33 -23.49 -9.64
C PRO A 182 3.66 -23.96 -8.22
N THR A 183 2.91 -24.94 -7.73
CA THR A 183 3.05 -25.51 -6.38
C THR A 183 4.48 -25.99 -6.10
N GLU A 184 5.16 -26.58 -7.09
CA GLU A 184 6.54 -27.04 -6.97
C GLU A 184 7.55 -25.88 -6.82
N LEU A 185 7.29 -24.72 -7.43
CA LEU A 185 8.13 -23.54 -7.26
C LEU A 185 7.94 -22.90 -5.88
N VAL A 186 6.70 -22.88 -5.37
CA VAL A 186 6.44 -22.48 -3.99
C VAL A 186 7.13 -23.44 -3.02
N ALA A 187 7.06 -24.74 -3.26
CA ALA A 187 7.75 -25.74 -2.43
C ALA A 187 9.27 -25.58 -2.49
N ALA A 188 9.84 -25.27 -3.66
CA ALA A 188 11.29 -25.08 -3.83
C ALA A 188 11.83 -23.79 -3.18
N THR A 189 10.98 -22.78 -3.00
CA THR A 189 11.37 -21.45 -2.46
C THR A 189 10.91 -21.21 -1.03
N THR A 190 10.19 -22.16 -0.45
CA THR A 190 9.70 -22.12 0.93
C THR A 190 10.02 -23.44 1.62
N PHE A 191 9.61 -23.59 2.88
CA PHE A 191 9.73 -24.84 3.64
C PHE A 191 8.40 -25.59 3.75
N LEU A 192 7.42 -25.26 2.89
CA LEU A 192 6.09 -25.85 2.92
C LEU A 192 6.02 -27.08 2.02
N ASP A 193 5.28 -28.09 2.47
CA ASP A 193 4.98 -29.24 1.62
C ASP A 193 3.85 -28.93 0.61
N ALA A 194 3.75 -29.75 -0.43
CA ALA A 194 2.77 -29.56 -1.49
C ALA A 194 1.31 -29.62 -1.00
N ALA A 195 1.02 -30.38 0.07
CA ALA A 195 -0.34 -30.48 0.60
C ALA A 195 -0.75 -29.20 1.34
N GLN A 196 0.16 -28.62 2.12
CA GLN A 196 -0.03 -27.31 2.77
C GLN A 196 -0.21 -26.21 1.74
N ILE A 197 0.62 -26.17 0.69
CA ILE A 197 0.54 -25.17 -0.38
C ILE A 197 -0.81 -25.25 -1.11
N LYS A 198 -1.23 -26.46 -1.51
CA LYS A 198 -2.53 -26.67 -2.16
C LYS A 198 -3.69 -26.26 -1.27
N LYS A 199 -3.61 -26.50 0.04
CA LYS A 199 -4.61 -26.05 1.00
C LYS A 199 -4.70 -24.51 1.03
N LEU A 200 -3.56 -23.81 1.12
CA LEU A 200 -3.54 -22.35 1.13
C LEU A 200 -4.05 -21.76 -0.20
N LYS A 201 -3.67 -22.35 -1.34
CA LYS A 201 -4.21 -22.00 -2.65
C LYS A 201 -5.71 -22.17 -2.73
N GLY A 202 -6.24 -23.27 -2.21
CA GLY A 202 -7.69 -23.51 -2.14
C GLY A 202 -8.43 -22.45 -1.32
N VAL A 203 -7.82 -21.92 -0.25
CA VAL A 203 -8.40 -20.84 0.56
C VAL A 203 -8.36 -19.49 -0.18
N LEU A 204 -7.27 -19.20 -0.90
CA LEU A 204 -7.03 -17.90 -1.54
C LEU A 204 -7.41 -17.83 -3.03
N GLY A 205 -7.88 -18.92 -3.62
CA GLY A 205 -8.28 -19.01 -5.03
C GLY A 205 -7.13 -19.22 -6.02
N GLY A 206 -5.97 -19.69 -5.57
CA GLY A 206 -4.84 -20.00 -6.45
C GLY A 206 -5.04 -21.28 -7.27
N THR A 207 -4.41 -21.33 -8.45
CA THR A 207 -4.62 -22.40 -9.45
C THR A 207 -3.35 -23.13 -9.92
N GLY A 208 -2.17 -22.59 -9.61
CA GLY A 208 -0.87 -23.24 -9.90
C GLY A 208 -0.51 -24.34 -8.90
#